data_AF-A0A2N6DLA0-F1
#
_entry.id   AF-A0A2N6DLA0-F1
#
_cell.length_a   1.000
_cell.length_b   1.000
_cell.length_c   1.000
_cell.angle_alpha   90.00
_cell.angle_beta   90.00
_cell.angle_gamma   90.00
#
_symmetry.space_group_name_H-M   'P 1'
#
loop_
_entity.id
_entity.type
_entity.pdbx_description
1 polymer ?
#
loop_
_entity_poly.entity_id
_entity_poly.type
_entity_poly.pdbx_seq_one_letter_code
_entity_poly.pdbx_strand_id
1 'polypeptide(L)' 'GKVSFDVEKLQENLISLMDALMKAKPSTSKGTYVKKVSVSSTMGPGVTVDVPALQMLVK' A
#
# COMPACT_ATOMS: atom_id res chain seq x y z
N GLY A 1 -5.04 6.40 -7.62
CA GLY A 1 -6.09 7.30 -7.09
C GLY A 1 -5.96 8.68 -7.68
N LYS A 2 -6.99 9.52 -7.56
CA LYS A 2 -6.94 10.97 -7.81
C LYS A 2 -7.14 11.71 -6.49
N VAL A 3 -6.61 12.93 -6.39
CA VAL A 3 -6.80 13.81 -5.21
C VAL A 3 -8.29 14.08 -4.94
N SER A 4 -9.14 14.02 -5.96
CA SER A 4 -10.58 14.24 -5.88
C SER A 4 -11.37 13.06 -5.26
N PHE A 5 -10.71 11.98 -4.81
CA PHE A 5 -11.38 10.87 -4.15
C PHE A 5 -11.48 11.11 -2.65
N ASP A 6 -12.59 10.64 -2.09
CA ASP A 6 -12.82 10.66 -0.66
C ASP A 6 -11.77 9.82 0.08
N VAL A 7 -11.51 10.21 1.33
CA VAL A 7 -10.43 9.61 2.14
C VAL A 7 -10.67 8.12 2.34
N GLU A 8 -11.92 7.71 2.55
CA GLU A 8 -12.33 6.31 2.72
C GLU A 8 -12.03 5.47 1.47
N LYS A 9 -12.36 5.99 0.28
CA LYS A 9 -12.08 5.30 -0.99
C LYS A 9 -10.59 5.20 -1.26
N LEU A 10 -9.79 6.19 -0.85
CA LEU A 10 -8.33 6.12 -1.00
C LEU A 10 -7.73 5.03 -0.09
N GLN A 11 -8.27 4.86 1.11
CA GLN A 11 -7.87 3.81 2.05
C GLN A 11 -8.22 2.41 1.52
N GLU A 12 -9.43 2.20 1.01
CA GLU A 12 -9.85 0.92 0.41
C GLU A 12 -9.01 0.53 -0.81
N ASN A 13 -8.66 1.51 -1.64
CA ASN A 13 -7.78 1.29 -2.79
C ASN A 13 -6.38 0.85 -2.37
N LEU A 14 -5.84 1.44 -1.30
CA LEU A 14 -4.53 1.07 -0.75
C LEU A 14 -4.54 -0.35 -0.18
N ILE A 15 -5.59 -0.71 0.56
CA ILE A 15 -5.79 -2.06 1.10
C ILE A 15 -5.86 -3.10 -0.03
N SER A 16 -6.73 -2.85 -1.02
CA SER A 16 -6.92 -3.76 -2.16
C SER A 16 -5.64 -3.97 -2.96
N LEU A 17 -4.83 -2.92 -3.11
CA LEU A 17 -3.55 -2.98 -3.81
C LEU A 17 -2.51 -3.79 -3.01
N MET A 18 -2.47 -3.64 -1.68
CA MET A 18 -1.60 -4.46 -0.83
C MET A 18 -1.98 -5.94 -0.86
N ASP A 19 -3.28 -6.26 -0.87
CA ASP A 19 -3.76 -7.64 -0.99
C ASP A 19 -3.41 -8.26 -2.35
N ALA A 20 -3.57 -7.50 -3.43
CA ALA A 20 -3.16 -7.95 -4.75
C ALA A 20 -1.65 -8.21 -4.82
N LEU A 21 -0.82 -7.35 -4.21
CA LEU A 21 0.63 -7.53 -4.15
C LEU A 21 1.03 -8.76 -3.30
N MET A 22 0.37 -9.00 -2.16
CA MET A 22 0.62 -10.20 -1.36
C MET A 22 0.24 -11.48 -2.10
N LYS A 23 -0.90 -11.49 -2.81
CA LYS A 23 -1.31 -12.61 -3.66
C LYS A 23 -0.38 -12.83 -4.85
N ALA A 24 0.18 -11.76 -5.40
CA ALA A 24 1.13 -11.80 -6.51
C ALA A 24 2.55 -12.22 -6.08
N LYS A 25 2.80 -12.45 -4.79
CA LYS A 25 4.12 -12.90 -4.29
C LYS A 25 4.52 -14.22 -4.95
N PRO A 26 5.59 -14.25 -5.77
CA PRO A 26 6.09 -15.49 -6.35
C PRO A 26 6.65 -16.39 -5.24
N SER A 27 6.35 -17.69 -5.31
CA SER A 27 6.82 -18.72 -4.37
C SER A 27 8.35 -18.84 -4.27
N THR A 28 9.08 -18.26 -5.22
CA THR A 28 10.55 -18.17 -5.25
C THR A 28 11.12 -17.04 -4.37
N SER A 29 10.28 -16.14 -3.86
CA SER A 29 10.70 -14.98 -3.07
C SER A 29 10.91 -15.34 -1.59
N LYS A 30 12.13 -15.75 -1.23
CA LYS A 30 12.54 -15.97 0.16
C LYS A 30 12.86 -14.62 0.84
N GLY A 31 11.90 -14.05 1.57
CA GLY A 31 12.09 -12.84 2.39
C GLY A 31 10.87 -11.91 2.46
N THR A 32 11.08 -10.73 3.05
CA THR A 32 10.09 -9.65 3.11
C THR A 32 9.84 -9.08 1.72
N TYR A 33 8.64 -9.33 1.17
CA TYR A 33 8.28 -8.95 -0.22
C TYR A 33 8.10 -7.44 -0.38
N VAL A 34 7.59 -6.76 0.65
CA VAL A 34 7.39 -5.30 0.68
C VAL A 34 8.33 -4.70 1.72
N LYS A 35 9.29 -3.88 1.29
CA LYS A 35 10.30 -3.25 2.18
C LYS A 35 9.87 -1.88 2.72
N LYS A 36 9.21 -1.08 1.88
CA LYS A 36 8.76 0.28 2.22
C LYS A 36 7.56 0.63 1.34
N VAL A 37 6.58 1.33 1.92
CA VAL A 37 5.45 1.91 1.19
C VAL A 37 5.52 3.42 1.39
N SER A 38 5.50 4.17 0.29
CA SER A 38 5.47 5.63 0.31
C SER A 38 4.32 6.13 -0.55
N VAL A 39 3.49 7.01 0.01
CA VAL A 39 2.39 7.65 -0.71
C VAL A 39 2.84 9.06 -1.08
N SER A 40 2.87 9.35 -2.38
CA SER A 40 3.21 10.67 -2.90
C SER A 40 2.15 11.15 -3.89
N SER A 41 1.88 12.45 -3.91
CA SER A 41 1.16 13.08 -5.01
C SER A 41 2.11 13.37 -6.18
N THR A 42 1.58 13.54 -7.39
CA THR A 42 2.37 13.70 -8.63
C THR A 42 3.40 14.83 -8.56
N MET A 43 3.15 15.86 -7.75
CA MET A 43 4.03 17.03 -7.59
C MET A 43 4.30 17.39 -6.12
N GLY A 44 4.13 16.45 -5.18
CA GLY A 44 4.26 16.72 -3.76
C GLY A 44 5.25 15.81 -3.04
N PRO A 45 5.63 16.18 -1.79
CA PRO A 45 6.52 15.36 -0.98
C PRO A 45 5.87 14.00 -0.68
N GLY A 46 6.67 12.93 -0.76
CA GLY A 46 6.22 11.60 -0.42
C GLY A 46 6.23 11.36 1.08
N VAL A 47 5.10 10.90 1.64
CA VAL A 47 5.00 10.48 3.04
C VAL A 47 5.25 8.97 3.10
N THR A 48 6.21 8.57 3.93
CA THR A 48 6.44 7.15 4.20
C THR A 48 5.33 6.65 5.13
N VAL A 49 4.66 5.57 4.74
CA VAL A 49 3.62 4.94 5.54
C VAL A 49 4.15 3.63 6.09
N ASP A 50 3.88 3.37 7.37
CA ASP A 50 4.33 2.15 8.02
C ASP A 50 3.60 0.93 7.47
N VAL A 51 4.39 0.09 6.80
CA VAL A 51 3.96 -1.19 6.22
C VAL A 51 3.36 -2.14 7.27
N PRO A 52 3.90 -2.26 8.51
CA PRO A 52 3.32 -3.14 9.52
C PRO A 52 1.94 -2.69 10.00
N ALA A 53 1.73 -1.38 10.15
CA ALA A 53 0.45 -0.81 10.58
C ALA A 53 -0.63 -1.00 9.50
N LEU A 54 -0.26 -0.86 8.22
CA LEU A 54 -1.15 -1.14 7.10
C LEU A 54 -1.53 -2.62 7.02
N GLN A 55 -0.62 -3.55 7.30
CA GLN A 55 -0.92 -4.98 7.32
C GLN A 55 -1.87 -5.39 8.47
N MET A 56 -1.83 -4.70 9.62
CA MET A 56 -2.74 -4.99 10.74
C MET A 56 -4.18 -4.56 10.47
N LEU A 57 -4.39 -3.55 9.62
CA LEU A 57 -5.71 -3.05 9.28
C LEU A 57 -6.43 -3.93 8.22
N VAL A 58 -5.72 -4.88 7.63
CA VAL A 58 -6.23 -5.83 6.60
C VAL A 58 -6.74 -7.14 7.24
N LYS A 59 -6.94 -7.16 8.57
CA LYS A 59 -7.60 -8.29 9.25
C LYS A 59 -9.11 -8.17 9.24
#